data_AF-A0A972MU16-F1
#
_entry.id   AF-A0A972MU16-F1
#
_cell.length_a   1.000
_cell.length_b   1.000
_cell.length_c   1.000
_cell.angle_alpha   90.00
_cell.angle_beta   90.00
_cell.angle_gamma   90.00
#
_symmetry.space_group_name_H-M   'P 1'
#
loop_
_entity.id
_entity.type
_entity.pdbx_description
1 polymer ?
#
loop_
_entity_poly.entity_id
_entity_poly.type
_entity_poly.pdbx_seq_one_letter_code
_entity_poly.pdbx_strand_id
1 'polypeptide(L)'
;MKTRFSPIVKLKHSKMQKSEMQVQEALLRLQKAKEELQRSLEDLNELQEPTSGSMHDFLVARTLVDAQMRLIEKNRKWVAYEEGQLKALQEQLKADMIEYEKFKYLEAQEIQKIKKEQLVREMKQLDEVAIMRYKQKEVI
;
A
#
# COMPACT_ATOMS: atom_id res chain seq x y z
N MET A 1 -20.83 -9.39 -15.05
CA MET A 1 -20.61 -10.74 -15.63
C MET A 1 -19.45 -11.38 -14.89
N LYS A 2 -19.57 -12.62 -14.42
CA LYS A 2 -18.43 -13.34 -13.83
C LYS A 2 -17.56 -13.87 -14.98
N THR A 3 -16.32 -13.42 -15.08
CA THR A 3 -15.35 -13.91 -16.06
C THR A 3 -14.49 -15.02 -15.45
N ARG A 4 -13.67 -15.66 -16.26
CA ARG A 4 -12.67 -16.63 -15.77
C ARG A 4 -11.61 -15.94 -14.89
N PHE A 5 -11.39 -14.64 -15.11
CA PHE A 5 -10.42 -13.83 -14.36
C PHE A 5 -10.97 -13.23 -13.06
N SER A 6 -12.30 -13.16 -12.86
CA SER A 6 -12.89 -12.54 -11.66
C SER A 6 -12.35 -13.07 -10.31
N PRO A 7 -12.12 -14.40 -10.12
CA PRO A 7 -11.52 -14.89 -8.88
C PRO A 7 -10.06 -14.44 -8.70
N ILE A 8 -9.29 -14.38 -9.79
CA ILE A 8 -7.88 -13.99 -9.80
C ILE A 8 -7.75 -12.50 -9.49
N VAL A 9 -8.59 -11.67 -10.10
CA VAL A 9 -8.63 -10.22 -9.85
C VAL A 9 -8.96 -9.94 -8.37
N LYS A 10 -9.91 -10.66 -7.79
CA LYS A 10 -10.23 -10.54 -6.35
C LYS A 10 -9.07 -10.95 -5.45
N LEU A 11 -8.39 -12.05 -5.78
CA LEU A 11 -7.22 -12.50 -5.02
C LEU A 11 -6.09 -11.46 -5.07
N LYS A 12 -5.78 -10.93 -6.27
CA LYS A 12 -4.75 -9.91 -6.46
C LYS A 12 -5.11 -8.59 -5.80
N HIS A 13 -6.38 -8.19 -5.84
CA HIS A 13 -6.87 -7.03 -5.10
C HIS A 13 -6.67 -7.19 -3.59
N SER A 14 -7.03 -8.35 -3.02
CA SER A 14 -6.80 -8.62 -1.59
C SER A 14 -5.32 -8.61 -1.25
N LYS A 15 -4.45 -9.12 -2.12
CA LYS A 15 -2.99 -9.05 -1.94
C LYS A 15 -2.49 -7.59 -1.94
N MET A 16 -2.91 -6.79 -2.93
CA MET A 16 -2.60 -5.35 -3.01
C MET A 16 -3.03 -4.62 -1.74
N GLN A 17 -4.27 -4.83 -1.27
CA GLN A 17 -4.77 -4.22 -0.03
C GLN A 17 -3.93 -4.59 1.21
N LYS A 18 -3.47 -5.85 1.30
CA LYS A 18 -2.56 -6.27 2.37
C LYS A 18 -1.23 -5.52 2.30
N SER A 19 -0.66 -5.38 1.11
CA SER A 19 0.58 -4.62 0.90
C SER A 19 0.40 -3.13 1.21
N GLU A 20 -0.74 -2.53 0.88
CA GLU A 20 -1.08 -1.15 1.28
C GLU A 20 -1.14 -1.00 2.80
N MET A 21 -1.81 -1.92 3.49
CA MET A 21 -1.89 -1.92 4.94
C MET A 21 -0.51 -2.05 5.58
N GLN A 22 0.36 -2.89 5.03
CA GLN A 22 1.75 -3.03 5.50
C GLN A 22 2.56 -1.74 5.32
N VAL A 23 2.39 -1.03 4.20
CA VAL A 23 3.02 0.28 3.99
C VAL A 23 2.52 1.30 5.01
N GLN A 24 1.21 1.33 5.29
CA GLN A 24 0.65 2.22 6.31
C GLN A 24 1.20 1.92 7.71
N GLU A 25 1.27 0.63 8.09
CA GLU A 25 1.89 0.23 9.35
C GLU A 25 3.36 0.64 9.44
N ALA A 26 4.13 0.47 8.36
CA ALA A 26 5.53 0.87 8.30
C ALA A 26 5.70 2.40 8.42
N LEU A 27 4.82 3.19 7.80
CA LEU A 27 4.80 4.64 7.97
C LEU A 27 4.58 5.05 9.43
N LEU A 28 3.64 4.39 10.11
CA LEU A 28 3.39 4.65 11.54
C LEU A 28 4.60 4.28 12.40
N ARG A 29 5.28 3.18 12.11
CA ARG A 29 6.51 2.77 12.80
C ARG A 29 7.63 3.79 12.58
N LEU A 30 7.81 4.24 11.35
CA LEU A 30 8.80 5.26 11.01
C LEU A 30 8.51 6.58 11.73
N GLN A 31 7.25 7.00 11.78
CA GLN A 31 6.86 8.21 12.49
C GLN A 31 7.18 8.10 13.98
N LYS A 32 6.83 6.98 14.63
CA LYS A 32 7.18 6.73 16.03
C LYS A 32 8.69 6.76 16.27
N ALA A 33 9.47 6.12 15.40
CA ALA A 33 10.93 6.14 15.50
C ALA A 33 11.50 7.57 15.37
N LYS A 34 10.91 8.41 14.52
CA LYS A 34 11.28 9.83 14.39
C LYS A 34 10.88 10.64 15.61
N GLU A 35 9.72 10.39 16.19
CA GLU A 35 9.27 11.02 17.44
C GLU A 35 10.17 10.61 18.63
N GLU A 36 10.63 9.37 18.68
CA GLU A 36 11.57 8.90 19.72
C GLU A 36 12.95 9.56 19.59
N LEU A 37 13.48 9.68 18.36
CA LEU A 37 14.70 10.44 18.07
C LEU A 37 14.52 11.93 18.42
N GLN A 38 13.37 12.48 18.03
CA GLN A 38 12.69 13.65 18.57
C GLN A 38 13.05 13.95 20.02
N ARG A 39 12.39 13.17 20.88
CA ARG A 39 12.45 13.28 22.33
C ARG A 39 13.87 13.11 22.84
N SER A 40 14.64 12.17 22.27
CA SER A 40 16.02 11.96 22.72
C SER A 40 16.92 13.19 22.47
N LEU A 41 16.66 13.96 21.42
CA LEU A 41 17.36 15.22 21.16
C LEU A 41 16.88 16.34 22.09
N GLU A 42 15.58 16.39 22.39
CA GLU A 42 15.00 17.32 23.36
C GLU A 42 15.58 17.07 24.76
N ASP A 43 15.60 15.82 25.23
CA ASP A 43 16.20 15.40 26.50
C ASP A 43 17.68 15.80 26.60
N LEU A 44 18.43 15.72 25.49
CA LEU A 44 19.84 16.15 25.47
C LEU A 44 19.99 17.67 25.64
N ASN A 45 19.08 18.46 25.09
CA ASN A 45 19.10 19.92 25.23
C ASN A 45 18.69 20.37 26.64
N GLU A 46 17.87 19.58 27.33
CA GLU A 46 17.49 19.84 28.72
C GLU A 46 18.61 19.51 29.73
N LEU A 47 19.56 18.64 29.35
CA LEU A 47 20.74 18.34 30.18
C LEU A 47 21.67 19.56 30.23
N GLN A 48 21.59 20.32 31.34
CA GLN A 48 22.53 21.40 31.64
C GLN A 48 23.79 20.87 32.31
N GLU A 49 24.96 21.39 31.88
CA GLU A 49 26.21 21.13 32.58
C GLU A 49 26.22 21.87 33.94
N PRO A 50 26.65 21.21 35.03
CA PRO A 50 26.74 21.85 36.32
C PRO A 50 27.80 22.96 36.30
N THR A 51 27.37 24.22 36.48
CA THR A 51 28.27 25.40 36.54
C THR A 51 29.03 25.51 37.86
N SER A 52 28.61 24.78 38.88
CA SER A 52 29.24 24.68 40.20
C SER A 52 28.89 23.33 40.83
N GLY A 53 29.76 22.79 41.69
CA GLY A 53 29.54 21.49 42.34
C GLY A 53 30.84 20.73 42.63
N SER A 54 30.69 19.48 43.08
CA SER A 54 31.81 18.54 43.26
C SER A 54 32.26 17.98 41.91
N MET A 55 33.54 17.59 41.80
CA MET A 55 34.06 16.88 40.63
C MET A 55 33.27 15.60 40.33
N HIS A 56 32.69 14.97 41.37
CA HIS A 56 31.81 13.81 41.21
C HIS A 56 30.55 14.15 40.38
N ASP A 57 29.91 15.29 40.65
CA ASP A 57 28.67 15.72 39.98
C ASP A 57 28.93 15.98 38.49
N PHE A 58 30.09 16.55 38.16
CA PHE A 58 30.55 16.73 36.79
C PHE A 58 30.74 15.40 36.05
N LEU A 59 31.38 14.41 36.68
CA LEU A 59 31.56 13.09 36.09
C LEU A 59 30.23 12.39 35.84
N VAL A 60 29.29 12.48 36.77
CA VAL A 60 27.94 11.93 36.61
C VAL A 60 27.23 12.60 35.43
N ALA A 61 27.19 13.93 35.37
CA ALA A 61 26.60 14.67 34.25
C ALA A 61 27.22 14.26 32.90
N ARG A 62 28.55 14.13 32.84
CA ARG A 62 29.25 13.69 31.63
C ARG A 62 28.84 12.29 31.20
N THR A 63 28.73 11.35 32.14
CA THR A 63 28.30 9.98 31.82
C THR A 63 26.86 9.92 31.31
N LEU A 64 25.98 10.79 31.83
CA LEU A 64 24.60 10.92 31.35
C LEU A 64 24.54 11.46 29.92
N VAL A 65 25.32 12.51 29.62
CA VAL A 65 25.44 13.05 28.25
C VAL A 65 25.96 11.98 27.29
N ASP A 66 27.05 11.29 27.65
CA ASP A 66 27.62 10.23 26.80
C ASP A 66 26.62 9.08 26.59
N ALA A 67 25.82 8.72 27.60
CA ALA A 67 24.76 7.73 27.48
C ALA A 67 23.63 8.19 26.54
N GLN A 68 23.21 9.45 26.67
CA GLN A 68 22.18 10.05 25.81
C GLN A 68 22.64 10.14 24.35
N MET A 69 23.90 10.50 24.11
CA MET A 69 24.47 10.50 22.77
C MET A 69 24.45 9.09 22.13
N ARG A 70 24.75 8.04 22.90
CA ARG A 70 24.64 6.65 22.42
C ARG A 70 23.20 6.26 22.10
N LEU A 71 22.25 6.72 22.91
CA LEU A 71 20.83 6.49 22.65
C LEU A 71 20.36 7.18 21.37
N ILE A 72 20.76 8.43 21.15
CA ILE A 72 20.49 9.17 19.90
C ILE A 72 21.08 8.44 18.70
N GLU A 73 22.32 7.95 18.78
CA GLU A 73 22.93 7.20 17.69
C GLU A 73 22.16 5.92 17.37
N LYS A 74 21.71 5.20 18.41
CA LYS A 74 20.86 4.01 18.26
C LYS A 74 19.53 4.37 17.58
N ASN A 75 18.85 5.41 18.04
CA ASN A 75 17.57 5.86 17.47
C ASN A 75 17.72 6.32 16.03
N ARG A 76 18.84 6.98 15.68
CA ARG A 76 19.17 7.35 14.31
C ARG A 76 19.36 6.13 13.41
N LYS A 77 20.07 5.10 13.89
CA LYS A 77 20.21 3.82 13.16
C LYS A 77 18.86 3.13 12.99
N TRP A 78 18.00 3.19 14.01
CA TRP A 78 16.65 2.64 13.96
C TRP A 78 15.77 3.33 12.93
N VAL A 79 15.78 4.67 12.87
CA VAL A 79 15.10 5.43 11.83
C VAL A 79 15.58 5.03 10.44
N ALA A 80 16.90 4.94 10.22
CA ALA A 80 17.45 4.54 8.93
C ALA A 80 17.02 3.11 8.52
N TYR A 81 16.92 2.19 9.48
CA TYR A 81 16.40 0.85 9.25
C TYR A 81 14.93 0.87 8.83
N GLU A 82 14.07 1.58 9.56
CA GLU A 82 12.64 1.71 9.23
C GLU A 82 12.41 2.41 7.87
N GLU A 83 13.26 3.38 7.50
CA GLU A 83 13.24 3.99 6.16
C GLU A 83 13.57 2.99 5.05
N GLY A 84 14.53 2.09 5.31
CA GLY A 84 14.85 0.98 4.40
C GLY A 84 13.68 0.00 4.23
N GLN A 85 13.06 -0.38 5.34
CA GLN A 85 11.89 -1.27 5.34
C GLN A 85 10.70 -0.65 4.60
N LEU A 86 10.44 0.65 4.80
CA LEU A 86 9.40 1.37 4.08
C LEU A 86 9.64 1.34 2.57
N LYS A 87 10.87 1.57 2.11
CA LYS A 87 11.21 1.52 0.68
C LYS A 87 10.96 0.13 0.09
N ALA A 88 11.39 -0.92 0.78
CA ALA A 88 11.16 -2.30 0.32
C ALA A 88 9.65 -2.63 0.22
N LEU A 89 8.85 -2.22 1.20
CA LEU A 89 7.40 -2.41 1.18
C LEU A 89 6.71 -1.59 0.07
N GLN A 90 7.18 -0.37 -0.20
CA GLN A 90 6.70 0.45 -1.32
C GLN A 90 7.00 -0.20 -2.68
N GLU A 91 8.17 -0.80 -2.84
CA GLU A 91 8.52 -1.55 -4.06
C GLU A 91 7.64 -2.78 -4.24
N GLN A 92 7.38 -3.52 -3.15
CA GLN A 92 6.46 -4.65 -3.15
C GLN A 92 5.03 -4.22 -3.50
N LEU A 93 4.55 -3.11 -2.94
CA LEU A 93 3.23 -2.56 -3.27
C LEU A 93 3.14 -2.20 -4.77
N LYS A 94 4.16 -1.55 -5.34
CA LYS A 94 4.20 -1.24 -6.78
C LYS A 94 4.10 -2.51 -7.62
N ALA A 95 4.83 -3.56 -7.28
CA ALA A 95 4.76 -4.84 -7.98
C ALA A 95 3.34 -5.45 -7.91
N ASP A 96 2.73 -5.46 -6.72
CA ASP A 96 1.38 -5.99 -6.53
C ASP A 96 0.30 -5.18 -7.25
N MET A 97 0.43 -3.85 -7.31
CA MET A 97 -0.44 -2.98 -8.10
C MET A 97 -0.36 -3.28 -9.59
N ILE A 98 0.86 -3.40 -10.13
CA ILE A 98 1.07 -3.74 -11.54
C ILE A 98 0.44 -5.10 -11.88
N GLU A 99 0.59 -6.10 -11.00
CA GLU A 99 -0.07 -7.39 -11.20
C GLU A 99 -1.60 -7.27 -11.19
N TYR A 100 -2.16 -6.54 -10.24
CA TYR A 100 -3.61 -6.31 -10.16
C TYR A 100 -4.15 -5.64 -11.42
N GLU A 101 -3.49 -4.58 -11.91
CA GLU A 101 -3.88 -3.86 -13.12
C GLU A 101 -3.83 -4.74 -14.37
N LYS A 102 -2.79 -5.59 -14.50
CA LYS A 102 -2.67 -6.55 -15.61
C LYS A 102 -3.89 -7.47 -15.68
N PHE A 103 -4.28 -8.07 -14.56
CA PHE A 103 -5.43 -8.98 -14.53
C PHE A 103 -6.77 -8.25 -14.71
N LYS A 104 -6.89 -7.03 -14.20
CA LYS A 104 -8.06 -6.17 -14.41
C LYS A 104 -8.23 -5.83 -15.89
N TYR A 105 -7.14 -5.55 -16.60
CA TYR A 105 -7.16 -5.30 -18.03
C TYR A 105 -7.61 -6.53 -18.83
N LEU A 106 -7.08 -7.72 -18.51
CA LEU A 106 -7.49 -8.98 -19.13
C LEU A 106 -8.98 -9.27 -18.91
N GLU A 107 -9.49 -9.06 -17.69
CA GLU A 107 -10.92 -9.18 -17.40
C GLU A 107 -11.75 -8.21 -18.24
N ALA A 108 -11.32 -6.96 -18.39
CA ALA A 108 -12.03 -5.97 -19.19
C ALA A 108 -12.12 -6.37 -20.67
N GLN A 109 -11.03 -6.92 -21.23
CA GLN A 109 -11.02 -7.44 -22.61
C GLN A 109 -11.99 -8.62 -22.77
N GLU A 110 -12.03 -9.55 -21.81
CA GLU A 110 -12.94 -10.70 -21.88
C GLU A 110 -14.42 -10.26 -21.78
N ILE A 111 -14.73 -9.29 -20.91
CA ILE A 111 -16.07 -8.71 -20.82
C ILE A 111 -16.48 -8.05 -22.14
N GLN A 112 -15.58 -7.29 -22.76
CA GLN A 112 -15.87 -6.66 -24.06
C GLN A 112 -16.15 -7.70 -25.14
N LYS A 113 -15.40 -8.81 -25.17
CA LYS A 113 -15.62 -9.91 -26.10
C LYS A 113 -17.00 -10.55 -25.90
N ILE A 114 -17.34 -10.88 -24.65
CA ILE A 114 -18.66 -11.46 -24.31
C ILE A 114 -19.79 -10.52 -24.72
N LYS A 115 -19.64 -9.21 -24.45
CA LYS A 115 -20.65 -8.21 -24.81
C LYS A 115 -20.85 -8.09 -26.32
N LYS A 116 -19.77 -8.14 -27.10
CA LYS A 116 -19.84 -8.18 -28.58
C LYS A 116 -20.55 -9.44 -29.08
N GLU A 117 -20.24 -10.60 -28.51
CA GLU A 117 -20.90 -11.86 -28.88
C GLU A 117 -22.39 -11.85 -28.54
N GLN A 118 -22.78 -11.27 -27.40
CA GLN A 118 -24.18 -11.09 -27.02
C GLN A 118 -24.92 -10.17 -27.98
N LEU A 119 -24.36 -9.00 -28.30
CA LEU A 119 -24.95 -8.06 -29.28
C LEU A 119 -25.19 -8.73 -30.64
N VAL A 120 -24.24 -9.53 -31.12
CA VAL A 120 -24.40 -10.27 -32.39
C VAL A 120 -25.52 -11.30 -32.31
N ARG A 121 -25.68 -12.00 -31.18
CA ARG A 121 -26.80 -12.94 -30.98
C ARG A 121 -28.15 -12.22 -30.89
N GLU A 122 -28.20 -11.12 -30.17
CA GLU A 122 -29.40 -10.29 -30.02
C GLU A 122 -29.86 -9.73 -31.37
N MET A 123 -28.94 -9.25 -32.21
CA MET A 123 -29.26 -8.80 -33.58
C MET A 123 -29.84 -9.94 -34.43
N LYS A 124 -29.22 -11.13 -34.42
CA LYS A 124 -29.75 -12.28 -35.16
C LYS A 124 -31.14 -12.70 -34.68
N GLN A 125 -31.38 -12.69 -33.38
CA GLN A 125 -32.69 -12.99 -32.81
C GLN A 125 -33.74 -11.94 -33.20
N LEU A 126 -33.37 -10.65 -33.20
CA LEU A 126 -34.23 -9.57 -33.69
C LEU A 126 -34.59 -9.76 -35.17
N ASP A 127 -33.61 -10.11 -36.01
CA ASP A 127 -33.83 -10.38 -37.43
C ASP A 127 -34.76 -11.58 -37.63
N GLU A 128 -34.56 -12.69 -36.90
CA GLU A 128 -35.44 -13.86 -36.94
C GLU A 128 -36.87 -13.53 -36.50
N VAL A 129 -37.04 -12.78 -35.41
CA VAL A 129 -38.37 -12.33 -34.94
C VAL A 129 -39.04 -11.41 -35.96
N ALA A 130 -38.28 -10.52 -36.61
CA ALA A 130 -38.79 -9.66 -37.67
C ALA A 130 -39.31 -10.48 -38.86
N ILE A 131 -38.55 -11.50 -39.30
CA ILE A 131 -38.97 -12.42 -40.37
C ILE A 131 -40.23 -13.20 -39.96
N MET A 132 -40.29 -13.72 -38.74
CA MET A 132 -41.47 -14.45 -38.25
C MET A 132 -42.72 -13.54 -38.23
N ARG A 133 -42.60 -12.30 -37.75
CA ARG A 133 -43.71 -11.33 -37.75
C ARG A 133 -44.15 -10.93 -39.16
N TYR A 134 -43.20 -10.76 -40.08
CA TYR A 134 -43.53 -10.45 -41.48
C TYR A 134 -44.28 -11.61 -42.14
N LYS A 135 -43.79 -12.85 -41.97
CA LYS A 135 -44.47 -14.05 -42.50
C LYS A 135 -45.86 -14.27 -41.92
N GLN A 136 -46.11 -13.92 -40.65
CA GLN A 136 -47.46 -13.98 -40.06
C GLN A 136 -48.44 -12.96 -40.66
N LYS A 137 -47.95 -11.83 -41.20
CA LYS A 137 -48.79 -10.82 -41.84
C LYS A 137 -49.23 -11.18 -43.27
N GLU A 138 -48.51 -12.06 -43.97
CA GLU A 138 -48.89 -12.52 -45.32
C GLU A 138 -49.91 -13.68 -45.32
N VAL A 139 -50.20 -14.27 -44.16
CA VAL A 139 -51.11 -15.43 -44.01
C VAL A 139 -52.54 -14.99 -43.61
N ILE A 140 -52.83 -13.69 -43.58
CA ILE A 140 -54.16 -13.10 -43.38
C ILE A 140 -54.51 -12.28 -44.62
#